data_AF-A0AAD5CEJ4-F1
#
_entry.id   AF-A0AAD5CEJ4-F1
#
_cell.length_a   1.000
_cell.length_b   1.000
_cell.length_c   1.000
_cell.angle_alpha   90.00
_cell.angle_beta   90.00
_cell.angle_gamma   90.00
#
_symmetry.space_group_name_H-M   'P 1'
#
loop_
_entity.id
_entity.type
_entity.pdbx_description
1 polymer ?
#
loop_
_entity_poly.entity_id
_entity_poly.type
_entity_poly.pdbx_seq_one_letter_code
_entity_poly.pdbx_strand_id
1 'polypeptide(L)'
;MQEVRAVENVTLARNLMLELQVLLEQWKENSETSKARMKQDKATVPEQGKVENHRAKRDTKMKCNFGERMTRIESYWKDLNLQVGKGYNNTCSVISLLRKIEKVLKEVPRSHWTKLQARFSSLRAEAETIIDDTTDQMKMQVDKKPNLFRELGTSSHGSS
;
A
#
# COMPACT_ATOMS: atom_id res chain seq x y z
N MET A 1 35.31 -3.39 30.18
CA MET A 1 34.92 -2.97 28.80
C MET A 1 33.81 -3.84 28.19
N GLN A 2 33.72 -5.15 28.49
CA GLN A 2 32.71 -6.04 27.91
C GLN A 2 31.27 -5.78 28.43
N GLU A 3 31.12 -5.39 29.71
CA GLU A 3 29.82 -5.06 30.31
C GLU A 3 29.21 -3.75 29.78
N VAL A 4 30.04 -2.73 29.51
CA VAL A 4 29.58 -1.47 28.92
C VAL A 4 28.99 -1.70 27.53
N ARG A 5 29.70 -2.47 26.69
CA ARG A 5 29.24 -2.86 25.35
C ARG A 5 27.94 -3.68 25.38
N ALA A 6 27.81 -4.56 26.37
CA ALA A 6 26.60 -5.35 26.58
C ALA A 6 25.38 -4.48 26.93
N VAL A 7 25.55 -3.45 27.77
CA VAL A 7 24.48 -2.50 28.12
C VAL A 7 24.10 -1.62 26.93
N GLU A 8 25.09 -1.17 26.15
CA GLU A 8 24.87 -0.44 24.90
C GLU A 8 24.06 -1.27 23.89
N ASN A 9 24.40 -2.54 23.71
CA ASN A 9 23.68 -3.44 22.80
C ASN A 9 22.23 -3.69 23.23
N VAL A 10 21.97 -3.81 24.53
CA VAL A 10 20.59 -3.90 25.07
C VAL A 10 19.80 -2.63 24.74
N THR A 11 20.41 -1.46 24.93
CA THR A 11 19.78 -0.17 24.66
C THR A 11 19.51 0.02 23.17
N LEU A 12 20.49 -0.30 22.32
CA LEU A 12 20.38 -0.24 20.88
C LEU A 12 19.27 -1.17 20.36
N ALA A 13 19.21 -2.42 20.85
CA ALA A 13 18.15 -3.36 20.47
C ALA A 13 16.75 -2.79 20.79
N ARG A 14 16.58 -2.19 21.98
CA ARG A 14 15.31 -1.57 22.38
C ARG A 14 14.92 -0.40 21.49
N ASN A 15 15.88 0.47 21.18
CA ASN A 15 15.63 1.63 20.32
C ASN A 15 15.25 1.21 18.90
N LEU A 16 15.97 0.26 18.32
CA LEU A 16 15.64 -0.29 17.00
C LEU A 16 14.26 -0.97 16.97
N MET A 17 13.88 -1.68 18.04
CA MET A 17 12.53 -2.26 18.14
C MET A 17 11.43 -1.21 18.28
N LEU A 18 11.69 -0.10 18.98
CA LEU A 18 10.76 1.02 19.06
C LEU A 18 10.62 1.72 17.71
N GLU A 19 11.72 1.94 17.00
CA GLU A 19 11.71 2.51 15.65
C GLU A 19 10.92 1.62 14.69
N LEU A 20 11.14 0.30 14.75
CA LEU A 20 10.37 -0.66 13.96
C LEU A 20 8.88 -0.58 14.31
N GLN A 21 8.53 -0.56 15.58
CA GLN A 21 7.13 -0.47 16.02
C GLN A 21 6.44 0.78 15.47
N VAL A 22 7.05 1.96 15.61
CA VAL A 22 6.52 3.22 15.08
C VAL A 22 6.33 3.13 13.56
N LEU A 23 7.29 2.55 12.84
CA LEU A 23 7.20 2.37 11.39
C LEU A 23 6.02 1.46 11.00
N LEU A 24 5.78 0.38 11.74
CA LEU A 24 4.66 -0.55 11.49
C LEU A 24 3.30 0.12 11.79
N GLU A 25 3.20 0.89 12.87
CA GLU A 25 2.00 1.67 13.23
C GLU A 25 1.67 2.70 12.15
N GLN A 26 2.67 3.48 11.69
CA GLN A 26 2.51 4.46 10.62
C GLN A 26 2.09 3.80 9.29
N TRP A 27 2.65 2.64 8.97
CA TRP A 27 2.28 1.91 7.76
C TRP A 27 0.81 1.48 7.83
N LYS A 28 0.37 0.90 8.95
CA LYS A 28 -1.03 0.51 9.15
C LYS A 28 -1.99 1.69 8.97
N GLU A 29 -1.75 2.81 9.64
CA GLU A 29 -2.61 4.00 9.54
C GLU A 29 -2.69 4.53 8.09
N ASN A 30 -1.56 4.58 7.40
CA ASN A 30 -1.52 5.03 6.01
C ASN A 30 -2.22 4.05 5.06
N SER A 31 -2.21 2.74 5.33
CA SER A 31 -2.91 1.73 4.54
C SER A 31 -4.44 1.81 4.66
N GLU A 32 -4.96 2.17 5.84
CA GLU A 32 -6.39 2.38 6.04
C GLU A 32 -6.89 3.65 5.33
N THR A 33 -6.06 4.69 5.35
CA THR A 33 -6.34 5.95 4.65
C THR A 33 -6.39 5.78 3.13
N SER A 34 -5.47 4.99 2.54
CA SER A 34 -5.49 4.70 1.09
C SER A 34 -6.71 3.87 0.68
N LYS A 35 -7.08 2.85 1.47
CA LYS A 35 -8.32 2.07 1.26
C LYS A 35 -9.57 2.95 1.27
N ALA A 36 -9.65 3.92 2.17
CA ALA A 36 -10.82 4.80 2.29
C ALA A 36 -11.01 5.70 1.06
N ARG A 37 -9.94 6.33 0.56
CA ARG A 37 -9.98 7.18 -0.66
C ARG A 37 -10.44 6.40 -1.88
N MET A 38 -9.94 5.17 -2.06
CA MET A 38 -10.33 4.33 -3.20
C MET A 38 -11.80 3.88 -3.18
N LYS A 39 -12.41 3.76 -1.99
CA LYS A 39 -13.85 3.45 -1.89
C LYS A 39 -14.72 4.63 -2.32
N GLN A 40 -14.27 5.87 -2.10
CA GLN A 40 -14.99 7.07 -2.55
C GLN A 40 -14.97 7.23 -4.08
N ASP A 41 -13.83 6.96 -4.73
CA ASP A 41 -13.74 7.06 -6.20
C ASP A 41 -14.63 6.03 -6.93
N LYS A 42 -14.99 4.93 -6.25
CA LYS A 42 -16.00 3.96 -6.75
C LYS A 42 -17.45 4.46 -6.62
N ALA A 43 -17.74 5.37 -5.69
CA ALA A 43 -19.10 5.83 -5.41
C ALA A 43 -19.56 6.94 -6.36
N THR A 44 -18.64 7.60 -7.07
CA THR A 44 -18.97 8.63 -8.08
C THR A 44 -19.22 7.99 -9.44
N VAL A 45 -20.22 7.10 -9.53
CA VAL A 45 -20.87 6.77 -10.80
C VAL A 45 -22.20 7.51 -10.79
N PRO A 46 -22.33 8.69 -11.43
CA PRO A 46 -23.64 9.23 -11.70
C PRO A 46 -24.30 8.33 -12.73
N GLU A 47 -25.23 7.50 -12.28
CA GLU A 47 -26.20 6.81 -13.12
C GLU A 47 -27.08 7.87 -13.78
N GLN A 48 -26.65 8.42 -14.92
CA GLN A 48 -27.43 9.42 -15.65
C GLN A 48 -28.51 8.74 -16.48
N GLY A 49 -29.68 8.61 -15.85
CA GLY A 49 -30.95 8.45 -16.52
C GLY A 49 -31.39 9.70 -17.29
N LYS A 50 -32.19 9.42 -18.32
CA LYS A 50 -33.07 10.27 -19.14
C LYS A 50 -32.45 11.10 -20.29
N VAL A 51 -32.97 10.72 -21.44
CA VAL A 51 -32.78 11.14 -22.83
C VAL A 51 -33.42 12.51 -23.08
N GLU A 52 -32.71 13.44 -23.75
CA GLU A 52 -33.25 14.11 -24.96
C GLU A 52 -32.23 15.01 -25.69
N ASN A 53 -32.41 15.03 -27.02
CA ASN A 53 -31.82 15.86 -28.08
C ASN A 53 -30.50 15.38 -28.74
N HIS A 54 -30.64 14.90 -29.99
CA HIS A 54 -29.80 13.84 -30.59
C HIS A 54 -29.11 14.26 -31.90
N ARG A 55 -27.86 14.76 -31.83
CA ARG A 55 -26.75 14.41 -32.74
C ARG A 55 -25.52 15.24 -32.40
N ALA A 56 -25.60 16.57 -32.47
CA ALA A 56 -24.47 17.45 -32.16
C ALA A 56 -24.01 17.38 -30.70
N LYS A 57 -24.96 17.29 -29.74
CA LYS A 57 -24.64 17.06 -28.32
C LYS A 57 -24.02 15.68 -28.06
N ARG A 58 -24.27 14.69 -28.92
CA ARG A 58 -23.82 13.31 -28.70
C ARG A 58 -22.32 13.19 -28.93
N ASP A 59 -21.78 13.84 -29.97
CA ASP A 59 -20.35 13.80 -30.29
C ASP A 59 -19.50 14.61 -29.29
N THR A 60 -19.96 15.79 -28.86
CA THR A 60 -19.27 16.57 -27.82
C THR A 60 -19.39 15.91 -26.43
N LYS A 61 -20.56 15.36 -26.08
CA LYS A 61 -20.74 14.61 -24.81
C LYS A 61 -19.90 13.32 -24.82
N MET A 62 -19.78 12.63 -25.94
CA MET A 62 -18.97 11.40 -26.06
C MET A 62 -17.46 11.68 -26.04
N LYS A 63 -17.00 12.79 -26.67
CA LYS A 63 -15.60 13.25 -26.54
C LYS A 63 -15.25 13.75 -25.14
N CYS A 64 -16.12 14.54 -24.49
CA CYS A 64 -15.94 14.94 -23.08
C CYS A 64 -15.81 13.71 -22.18
N ASN A 65 -16.69 12.72 -22.37
CA ASN A 65 -16.66 11.51 -21.57
C ASN A 65 -15.41 10.66 -21.84
N PHE A 66 -14.88 10.63 -23.07
CA PHE A 66 -13.61 9.93 -23.37
C PHE A 66 -12.40 10.63 -22.73
N GLY A 67 -12.30 11.96 -22.82
CA GLY A 67 -11.22 12.74 -22.22
C GLY A 67 -11.23 12.67 -20.68
N GLU A 68 -12.40 12.81 -20.08
CA GLU A 68 -12.60 12.63 -18.62
C GLU A 68 -12.25 11.21 -18.19
N ARG A 69 -12.65 10.19 -18.96
CA ARG A 69 -12.28 8.80 -18.70
C ARG A 69 -10.78 8.59 -18.80
N MET A 70 -10.10 9.03 -19.86
CA MET A 70 -8.65 8.88 -20.00
C MET A 70 -7.89 9.58 -18.86
N THR A 71 -8.33 10.79 -18.47
CA THR A 71 -7.76 11.50 -17.31
C THR A 71 -7.90 10.69 -16.03
N ARG A 72 -9.05 10.02 -15.81
CA ARG A 72 -9.29 9.13 -14.67
C ARG A 72 -8.42 7.87 -14.71
N ILE A 73 -8.19 7.29 -15.89
CA ILE A 73 -7.28 6.15 -16.06
C ILE A 73 -5.85 6.57 -15.70
N GLU A 74 -5.39 7.70 -16.22
CA GLU A 74 -4.05 8.23 -15.94
C GLU A 74 -3.83 8.55 -14.46
N SER A 75 -4.80 9.23 -13.82
CA SER A 75 -4.70 9.54 -12.38
C SER A 75 -4.66 8.27 -11.53
N TYR A 76 -5.47 7.27 -11.87
CA TYR A 76 -5.46 5.96 -11.22
C TYR A 76 -4.08 5.29 -11.32
N TRP A 77 -3.47 5.25 -12.52
CA TRP A 77 -2.14 4.64 -12.69
C TRP A 77 -1.03 5.42 -11.97
N LYS A 78 -1.11 6.76 -11.96
CA LYS A 78 -0.15 7.59 -11.20
C LYS A 78 -0.22 7.30 -9.71
N ASP A 79 -1.43 7.22 -9.15
CA ASP A 79 -1.64 6.89 -7.74
C ASP A 79 -1.17 5.46 -7.43
N LEU A 80 -1.51 4.48 -8.28
CA LEU A 80 -1.05 3.10 -8.10
C LEU A 80 0.48 2.98 -8.12
N ASN A 81 1.16 3.66 -9.06
CA ASN A 81 2.63 3.68 -9.10
C ASN A 81 3.22 4.29 -7.84
N LEU A 82 2.63 5.38 -7.33
CA LEU A 82 3.06 6.00 -6.08
C LEU A 82 2.88 5.04 -4.90
N GLN A 83 1.76 4.34 -4.81
CA GLN A 83 1.50 3.34 -3.78
C GLN A 83 2.50 2.18 -3.84
N VAL A 84 2.77 1.64 -5.03
CA VAL A 84 3.76 0.58 -5.25
C VAL A 84 5.15 1.03 -4.80
N GLY A 85 5.58 2.23 -5.20
CA GLY A 85 6.86 2.79 -4.78
C GLY A 85 6.96 2.99 -3.26
N LYS A 86 5.89 3.49 -2.63
CA LYS A 86 5.83 3.66 -1.17
C LYS A 86 5.90 2.32 -0.44
N GLY A 87 5.14 1.31 -0.88
CA GLY A 87 5.18 -0.03 -0.29
C GLY A 87 6.55 -0.67 -0.43
N TYR A 88 7.20 -0.54 -1.59
CA TYR A 88 8.58 -1.02 -1.78
C TYR A 88 9.55 -0.39 -0.77
N ASN A 89 9.55 0.95 -0.65
CA ASN A 89 10.44 1.66 0.27
C ASN A 89 10.19 1.28 1.74
N ASN A 90 8.92 1.11 2.13
CA ASN A 90 8.55 0.67 3.47
C ASN A 90 9.06 -0.76 3.75
N THR A 91 8.84 -1.70 2.82
CA THR A 91 9.34 -3.07 2.92
C THR A 91 10.86 -3.10 3.09
N CYS A 92 11.61 -2.36 2.27
CA CYS A 92 13.07 -2.27 2.38
C CYS A 92 13.53 -1.72 3.74
N SER A 93 12.82 -0.71 4.27
CA SER A 93 13.13 -0.09 5.56
C SER A 93 12.88 -1.07 6.71
N VAL A 94 11.73 -1.75 6.71
CA VAL A 94 11.37 -2.78 7.71
C VAL A 94 12.38 -3.94 7.69
N ILE A 95 12.71 -4.49 6.51
CA ILE A 95 13.71 -5.56 6.38
C ILE A 95 15.07 -5.11 6.93
N SER A 96 15.46 -3.87 6.66
CA SER A 96 16.72 -3.32 7.15
C SER A 96 16.76 -3.23 8.67
N LEU A 97 15.68 -2.77 9.31
CA LEU A 97 15.57 -2.74 10.77
C LEU A 97 15.56 -4.14 11.39
N LEU A 98 14.80 -5.08 10.83
CA LEU A 98 14.76 -6.47 11.29
C LEU A 98 16.17 -7.09 11.30
N ARG A 99 16.94 -6.92 10.22
CA ARG A 99 18.32 -7.41 10.12
C ARG A 99 19.26 -6.75 11.14
N LYS A 100 19.12 -5.44 11.37
CA LYS A 100 19.91 -4.72 12.38
C LYS A 100 19.61 -5.26 13.78
N ILE A 101 18.34 -5.44 14.12
CA ILE A 101 17.91 -5.99 15.41
C ILE A 101 18.44 -7.41 15.59
N GLU A 102 18.30 -8.28 14.58
CA GLU A 102 18.80 -9.66 14.64
C GLU A 102 20.31 -9.71 14.90
N LYS A 103 21.09 -8.81 14.27
CA LYS A 103 22.52 -8.69 14.51
C LYS A 103 22.82 -8.30 15.96
N VAL A 104 22.17 -7.25 16.46
CA VAL A 104 22.41 -6.74 17.83
C VAL A 104 22.00 -7.76 18.88
N LEU A 105 20.92 -8.51 18.65
CA LEU A 105 20.44 -9.55 19.58
C LEU A 105 21.46 -10.67 19.82
N LYS A 106 22.33 -10.97 18.85
CA LYS A 106 23.40 -11.97 19.00
C LYS A 106 24.47 -11.53 20.00
N GLU A 107 24.55 -10.24 20.29
CA GLU A 107 25.56 -9.64 21.18
C GLU A 107 24.97 -9.18 22.52
N VAL A 108 23.70 -9.50 22.79
CA VAL A 108 23.00 -9.16 24.04
C VAL A 108 23.26 -10.23 25.11
N PRO A 109 23.47 -9.83 26.39
CA PRO A 109 23.58 -10.78 27.49
C PRO A 109 22.35 -11.66 27.67
N ARG A 110 22.57 -12.92 28.08
CA ARG A 110 21.51 -13.91 28.24
C ARG A 110 20.41 -13.49 29.22
N SER A 111 20.74 -12.67 30.22
CA SER A 111 19.78 -12.11 31.19
C SER A 111 18.70 -11.23 30.56
N HIS A 112 18.99 -10.54 29.45
CA HIS A 112 18.03 -9.70 28.73
C HIS A 112 17.54 -10.33 27.42
N TRP A 113 18.31 -11.27 26.88
CA TRP A 113 18.08 -11.90 25.59
C TRP A 113 16.67 -12.46 25.46
N THR A 114 16.18 -13.25 26.43
CA THR A 114 14.86 -13.90 26.34
C THR A 114 13.71 -12.90 26.14
N LYS A 115 13.70 -11.80 26.90
CA LYS A 115 12.65 -10.77 26.79
C LYS A 115 12.74 -10.01 25.47
N LEU A 116 13.94 -9.68 25.02
CA LEU A 116 14.15 -8.98 23.76
C LEU A 116 13.85 -9.87 22.56
N GLN A 117 14.22 -11.14 22.61
CA GLN A 117 13.92 -12.13 21.58
C GLN A 117 12.41 -12.33 21.43
N ALA A 118 11.68 -12.46 22.54
CA ALA A 118 10.21 -12.57 22.49
C ALA A 118 9.56 -11.34 21.82
N ARG A 119 9.99 -10.13 22.21
CA ARG A 119 9.51 -8.89 21.58
C ARG A 119 9.86 -8.83 20.10
N PHE A 120 11.09 -9.21 19.74
CA PHE A 120 11.53 -9.25 18.35
C PHE A 120 10.69 -10.19 17.50
N SER A 121 10.44 -11.41 17.98
CA SER A 121 9.60 -12.38 17.28
C SER A 121 8.19 -11.85 17.03
N SER A 122 7.60 -11.17 18.02
CA SER A 122 6.28 -10.53 17.87
C SER A 122 6.30 -9.45 16.79
N LEU A 123 7.27 -8.53 16.84
CA LEU A 123 7.39 -7.45 15.85
C LEU A 123 7.67 -7.98 14.44
N ARG A 124 8.45 -9.07 14.34
CA ARG A 124 8.74 -9.73 13.07
C ARG A 124 7.47 -10.34 12.47
N ALA A 125 6.68 -11.08 13.24
CA ALA A 125 5.44 -11.67 12.77
C ALA A 125 4.43 -10.60 12.32
N GLU A 126 4.35 -9.48 13.05
CA GLU A 126 3.53 -8.34 12.69
C GLU A 126 4.01 -7.68 11.38
N ALA A 127 5.32 -7.48 11.23
CA ALA A 127 5.92 -6.95 10.00
C ALA A 127 5.64 -7.84 8.78
N GLU A 128 5.79 -9.17 8.94
CA GLU A 128 5.48 -10.15 7.89
C GLU A 128 4.01 -10.04 7.46
N THR A 129 3.09 -9.99 8.43
CA THR A 129 1.65 -9.84 8.15
C THR A 129 1.35 -8.56 7.37
N ILE A 130 1.91 -7.42 7.77
CA ILE A 130 1.69 -6.13 7.08
C ILE A 130 2.23 -6.15 5.65
N ILE A 131 3.41 -6.74 5.44
CA ILE A 131 4.05 -6.85 4.12
C ILE A 131 3.20 -7.74 3.20
N ASP A 132 2.73 -8.88 3.70
CA ASP A 132 1.89 -9.81 2.95
C ASP A 132 0.56 -9.16 2.57
N ASP A 133 -0.14 -8.56 3.54
CA ASP A 133 -1.40 -7.83 3.32
C ASP A 133 -1.25 -6.72 2.27
N THR A 134 -0.14 -5.97 2.33
CA THR A 134 0.14 -4.90 1.38
C THR A 134 0.39 -5.46 -0.02
N THR A 135 1.15 -6.55 -0.10
CA THR A 135 1.48 -7.21 -1.38
C THR A 135 0.23 -7.76 -2.05
N ASP A 136 -0.64 -8.42 -1.28
CA ASP A 136 -1.92 -8.95 -1.78
C ASP A 136 -2.85 -7.83 -2.25
N GLN A 137 -2.92 -6.73 -1.49
CA GLN A 137 -3.68 -5.55 -1.92
C GLN A 137 -3.15 -4.97 -3.24
N MET A 138 -1.83 -4.82 -3.39
CA MET A 138 -1.23 -4.34 -4.63
C MET A 138 -1.52 -5.27 -5.80
N LYS A 139 -1.40 -6.58 -5.58
CA LYS A 139 -1.71 -7.59 -6.60
C LYS A 139 -3.17 -7.50 -7.05
N MET A 140 -4.12 -7.43 -6.12
CA MET A 140 -5.53 -7.23 -6.43
C MET A 140 -5.81 -5.93 -7.19
N GLN A 141 -5.06 -4.86 -6.93
CA GLN A 141 -5.21 -3.59 -7.66
C GLN A 141 -4.69 -3.70 -9.09
N VAL A 142 -3.51 -4.29 -9.28
CA VAL A 142 -2.94 -4.55 -10.61
C VAL A 142 -3.82 -5.51 -11.40
N ASP A 143 -4.40 -6.55 -10.78
CA ASP A 143 -5.25 -7.53 -11.47
C ASP A 143 -6.61 -6.95 -11.92
N LYS A 144 -7.06 -5.82 -11.36
CA LYS A 144 -8.25 -5.09 -11.84
C LYS A 144 -8.05 -4.37 -13.17
N LYS A 145 -6.83 -4.39 -13.72
CA LYS A 145 -6.39 -3.84 -15.01
C LYS A 145 -7.32 -4.12 -16.22
N PRO A 146 -8.02 -5.26 -16.36
CA PRO A 146 -8.87 -5.51 -17.54
C PRO A 146 -10.20 -4.74 -17.58
N ASN A 147 -10.75 -4.31 -16.44
CA ASN A 147 -12.13 -3.80 -16.40
C ASN A 147 -12.24 -2.33 -16.82
N LEU A 148 -11.19 -1.52 -16.59
CA LEU A 148 -11.14 -0.12 -17.02
C LEU A 148 -11.13 0.01 -18.55
N PHE A 149 -10.46 -0.93 -19.23
CA PHE A 149 -10.40 -1.00 -20.70
C PHE A 149 -11.59 -1.78 -21.29
N ARG A 150 -12.16 -2.76 -20.60
CA ARG A 150 -13.35 -3.49 -21.07
C ARG A 150 -14.58 -2.58 -21.21
N GLU A 151 -14.72 -1.56 -20.35
CA GLU A 151 -15.74 -0.51 -20.51
C GLU A 151 -15.53 0.38 -21.77
N LEU A 152 -14.39 0.28 -22.46
CA LEU A 152 -14.17 0.96 -23.75
C LEU A 152 -14.74 0.15 -24.93
N GLY A 153 -14.93 -1.16 -24.76
CA GLY A 153 -15.33 -2.08 -25.84
C GLY A 153 -16.84 -2.28 -26.02
N THR A 154 -17.66 -1.93 -25.03
CA THR A 154 -19.12 -2.24 -25.07
C THR A 154 -19.97 -1.17 -25.75
N SER A 155 -19.40 -0.08 -26.29
CA SER A 155 -20.15 0.93 -27.06
C SER A 155 -20.26 0.64 -28.56
N SER A 156 -19.82 -0.53 -29.03
CA SER A 156 -19.88 -0.88 -30.44
C SER A 156 -20.30 -2.32 -30.60
N HIS A 157 -21.56 -2.67 -30.34
CA HIS A 157 -22.27 -3.77 -31.01
C HIS A 157 -23.76 -3.44 -30.95
N GLY A 158 -24.25 -2.84 -32.03
CA GLY A 158 -25.65 -2.48 -32.21
C GLY A 158 -25.85 -1.99 -33.62
N SER A 159 -25.63 -2.87 -34.61
CA SER A 159 -26.15 -2.77 -35.97
C SER A 159 -25.86 -4.07 -36.72
N SER A 160 -26.86 -4.96 -36.78
CA SER A 160 -27.33 -5.59 -38.02
C SER A 160 -28.70 -6.19 -37.72
#